data_AF-A0A5C9B9J2-F1
#
_entry.id   AF-A0A5C9B9J2-F1
#
_cell.length_a   1.000
_cell.length_b   1.000
_cell.length_c   1.000
_cell.angle_alpha   90.00
_cell.angle_beta   90.00
_cell.angle_gamma   90.00
#
_symmetry.space_group_name_H-M   'P 1'
#
loop_
_entity.id
_entity.type
_entity.pdbx_description
1 polymer ?
#
loop_
_entity_poly.entity_id
_entity_poly.type
_entity_poly.pdbx_seq_one_letter_code
_entity_poly.pdbx_strand_id
1 'polypeptide(L)'
;MQASIQLATYYFAVGQPVDGVASIGTTYKDAQFPYHLWYYCRTPIGQLAADPKTKEKADKTADGCAAAIREKIPTDISKEEDKKTARDWAYYAADVLAYSRRDDKVIEAYQAMLRLYGQEDTTLQRFGDWYKSIQKFDEARKLYGQFTVRPEGLNQIAYSYRQQQKWDEAVAHYKQAAAPRSGYG
;
A
#
# COMPACT_ATOMS: atom_id res chain seq x y z
N MET A 1 -15.07 18.35 16.53
CA MET A 1 -14.25 17.32 15.86
C MET A 1 -15.12 16.23 15.20
N GLN A 2 -16.00 15.55 15.95
CA GLN A 2 -16.73 14.37 15.46
C GLN A 2 -17.67 14.63 14.26
N ALA A 3 -18.32 15.81 14.19
CA ALA A 3 -19.24 16.14 13.10
C ALA A 3 -18.56 16.24 11.72
N SER A 4 -17.37 16.83 11.63
CA SER A 4 -16.65 16.96 10.35
C SER A 4 -16.18 15.60 9.81
N ILE A 5 -15.83 14.68 10.70
CA ILE A 5 -15.40 13.33 10.33
C ILE A 5 -16.58 12.48 9.88
N GLN A 6 -17.73 12.58 10.55
CA GLN A 6 -18.96 11.94 10.09
C GLN A 6 -19.34 12.45 8.69
N LEU A 7 -19.27 13.76 8.49
CA LEU A 7 -19.53 14.38 7.19
C LEU A 7 -18.55 13.91 6.11
N ALA A 8 -17.25 13.80 6.43
CA ALA A 8 -16.26 13.26 5.51
C ALA A 8 -16.60 11.83 5.07
N THR A 9 -16.91 10.95 6.03
CA THR A 9 -17.28 9.55 5.73
C THR A 9 -18.56 9.45 4.90
N TYR A 10 -19.55 10.30 5.16
CA TYR A 10 -20.75 10.41 4.32
C TYR A 10 -20.40 10.80 2.88
N TYR A 11 -19.61 11.87 2.69
CA TYR A 11 -19.22 12.32 1.35
C TYR A 11 -18.46 11.25 0.56
N PHE A 12 -17.55 10.53 1.22
CA PHE A 12 -16.87 9.39 0.59
C PHE A 12 -17.86 8.29 0.18
N ALA A 13 -18.85 7.98 1.04
CA ALA A 13 -19.87 6.97 0.78
C ALA A 13 -20.84 7.35 -0.35
N VAL A 14 -20.98 8.64 -0.69
CA VAL A 14 -21.84 9.08 -1.80
C VAL A 14 -21.06 9.44 -3.08
N GLY A 15 -19.73 9.29 -3.11
CA GLY A 15 -18.92 9.55 -4.31
C GLY A 15 -18.50 11.02 -4.48
N GLN A 16 -18.36 11.75 -3.38
CA GLN A 16 -17.99 13.17 -3.33
C GLN A 16 -16.63 13.38 -2.65
N PRO A 17 -15.51 12.96 -3.28
CA PRO A 17 -14.20 13.01 -2.63
C PRO A 17 -13.73 14.42 -2.29
N VAL A 18 -14.08 15.44 -3.09
CA VAL A 18 -13.65 16.83 -2.84
C VAL A 18 -14.17 17.33 -1.49
N ASP A 19 -15.47 17.15 -1.25
CA ASP A 19 -16.12 17.57 0.00
C ASP A 19 -15.63 16.73 1.19
N GLY A 20 -15.42 15.43 0.97
CA GLY A 20 -14.87 14.52 1.98
C GLY A 20 -13.44 14.90 2.38
N VAL A 21 -12.58 15.17 1.41
CA VAL A 21 -11.19 15.64 1.59
C VAL A 21 -11.17 16.98 2.33
N ALA A 22 -12.00 17.93 1.92
CA ALA A 22 -12.13 19.22 2.60
C ALA A 22 -12.53 19.04 4.06
N SER A 23 -13.48 18.14 4.34
CA SER A 23 -13.97 17.83 5.69
C SER A 23 -12.91 17.16 6.58
N ILE A 24 -12.02 16.32 6.02
CA ILE A 24 -10.84 15.83 6.75
C ILE A 24 -9.89 16.99 7.05
N GLY A 25 -9.66 17.84 6.05
CA GLY A 25 -8.77 18.99 6.13
C GLY A 25 -9.19 20.06 7.13
N THR A 26 -10.44 20.14 7.57
CA THR A 26 -10.83 21.07 8.67
C THR A 26 -10.30 20.63 10.03
N THR A 27 -10.08 19.33 10.20
CA THR A 27 -9.75 18.71 11.48
C THR A 27 -8.29 18.29 11.57
N TYR A 28 -7.75 17.70 10.51
CA TYR A 28 -6.37 17.22 10.45
C TYR A 28 -5.59 18.02 9.40
N LYS A 29 -4.45 18.57 9.82
CA LYS A 29 -3.58 19.41 8.99
C LYS A 29 -2.20 18.76 8.82
N ASP A 30 -1.45 19.27 7.85
CA ASP A 30 -0.02 18.98 7.65
C ASP A 30 0.27 17.47 7.69
N ALA A 31 1.22 17.04 8.52
CA ALA A 31 1.65 15.64 8.60
C ALA A 31 0.56 14.67 9.09
N GLN A 32 -0.48 15.16 9.77
CA GLN A 32 -1.59 14.31 10.22
C GLN A 32 -2.57 14.00 9.09
N PHE A 33 -2.67 14.88 8.09
CA PHE A 33 -3.71 14.81 7.07
C PHE A 33 -3.66 13.52 6.23
N PRO A 34 -2.51 13.09 5.65
CA PRO A 34 -2.47 11.92 4.76
C PRO A 34 -2.94 10.63 5.43
N TYR A 35 -2.48 10.38 6.66
CA TYR A 35 -2.89 9.21 7.43
C TYR A 35 -4.39 9.21 7.70
N HIS A 36 -4.95 10.33 8.17
CA HIS A 36 -6.38 10.38 8.50
C HIS A 36 -7.25 10.33 7.25
N LEU A 37 -6.83 10.92 6.13
CA LEU A 37 -7.56 10.80 4.87
C LEU A 37 -7.63 9.33 4.42
N TRP A 38 -6.50 8.62 4.39
CA TRP A 38 -6.47 7.17 4.13
C TRP A 38 -7.36 6.40 5.09
N TYR A 39 -7.25 6.67 6.40
CA TYR A 39 -7.99 5.95 7.44
C TYR A 39 -9.51 6.06 7.30
N TYR A 40 -10.02 7.25 6.97
CA TYR A 40 -11.46 7.50 6.90
C TYR A 40 -12.07 7.21 5.53
N CYS A 41 -11.31 7.26 4.43
CA CYS A 41 -11.83 6.94 3.10
C CYS A 41 -11.83 5.43 2.80
N ARG A 42 -10.99 4.62 3.46
CA ARG A 42 -10.83 3.19 3.14
C ARG A 42 -12.13 2.37 3.21
N THR A 43 -12.92 2.55 4.27
CA THR A 43 -14.14 1.76 4.49
C THR A 43 -15.23 2.13 3.48
N PRO A 44 -15.56 3.42 3.28
CA PRO A 44 -16.50 3.82 2.23
C PRO A 44 -16.09 3.35 0.83
N ILE A 45 -14.82 3.50 0.45
CA ILE A 45 -14.32 3.02 -0.85
C ILE A 45 -14.52 1.52 -0.99
N GLY A 46 -14.12 0.73 0.03
CA GLY A 46 -14.25 -0.72 0.01
C GLY A 46 -15.71 -1.19 -0.07
N GLN A 47 -16.63 -0.50 0.60
CA GLN A 47 -18.07 -0.77 0.52
C GLN A 47 -18.63 -0.47 -0.87
N LEU A 48 -18.29 0.69 -1.44
CA LEU A 48 -18.72 1.07 -2.78
C LEU A 48 -18.12 0.14 -3.86
N ALA A 49 -16.89 -0.32 -3.69
CA ALA A 49 -16.23 -1.22 -4.63
C ALA A 49 -16.79 -2.65 -4.60
N ALA A 50 -17.56 -3.01 -3.56
CA ALA A 50 -18.15 -4.34 -3.43
C ALA A 50 -19.42 -4.52 -4.29
N ASP A 51 -20.11 -3.44 -4.63
CA ASP A 51 -21.29 -3.45 -5.51
C ASP A 51 -20.93 -2.86 -6.89
N PRO A 52 -21.10 -3.61 -8.00
CA PRO A 52 -20.89 -3.10 -9.35
C PRO A 52 -21.64 -1.79 -9.66
N LYS A 53 -22.82 -1.57 -9.07
CA LYS A 53 -23.62 -0.35 -9.29
C LYS A 53 -22.98 0.91 -8.69
N THR A 54 -22.12 0.74 -7.69
CA THR A 54 -21.42 1.84 -7.02
C THR A 54 -19.93 1.88 -7.35
N LYS A 55 -19.46 1.04 -8.26
CA LYS A 55 -18.04 0.93 -8.61
C LYS A 55 -17.44 2.24 -9.11
N GLU A 56 -18.17 2.98 -9.96
CA GLU A 56 -17.73 4.28 -10.46
C GLU A 56 -17.53 5.29 -9.32
N LYS A 57 -18.42 5.27 -8.30
CA LYS A 57 -18.26 6.10 -7.10
C LYS A 57 -17.03 5.69 -6.30
N ALA A 58 -16.79 4.39 -6.16
CA ALA A 58 -15.59 3.88 -5.48
C ALA A 58 -14.30 4.37 -6.16
N ASP A 59 -14.27 4.30 -7.49
CA ASP A 59 -13.11 4.69 -8.30
C ASP A 59 -12.87 6.19 -8.23
N LYS A 60 -13.93 7.00 -8.41
CA LYS A 60 -13.87 8.44 -8.25
C LYS A 60 -13.39 8.83 -6.84
N THR A 61 -13.94 8.20 -5.80
CA THR A 61 -13.56 8.51 -4.41
C THR A 61 -12.10 8.15 -4.15
N ALA A 62 -11.66 6.98 -4.61
CA ALA A 62 -10.28 6.52 -4.44
C ALA A 62 -9.29 7.41 -5.19
N ASP A 63 -9.58 7.79 -6.44
CA ASP A 63 -8.73 8.69 -7.22
C ASP A 63 -8.61 10.06 -6.57
N GLY A 64 -9.72 10.64 -6.12
CA GLY A 64 -9.71 11.93 -5.43
C GLY A 64 -8.93 11.89 -4.11
N CYS A 65 -9.09 10.84 -3.31
CA CYS A 65 -8.35 10.70 -2.05
C CYS A 65 -6.85 10.45 -2.30
N ALA A 66 -6.51 9.59 -3.26
CA ALA A 66 -5.11 9.33 -3.61
C ALA A 66 -4.43 10.57 -4.19
N ALA A 67 -5.13 11.35 -5.03
CA ALA A 67 -4.62 12.63 -5.54
C ALA A 67 -4.35 13.63 -4.40
N ALA A 68 -5.30 13.81 -3.49
CA ALA A 68 -5.14 14.71 -2.35
C ALA A 68 -3.99 14.29 -1.40
N ILE A 69 -3.73 12.99 -1.24
CA ILE A 69 -2.54 12.50 -0.51
C ILE A 69 -1.26 12.85 -1.29
N ARG A 70 -1.24 12.58 -2.60
CA ARG A 70 -0.07 12.84 -3.47
C ARG A 70 0.31 14.31 -3.52
N GLU A 71 -0.65 15.22 -3.50
CA GLU A 71 -0.41 16.67 -3.44
C GLU A 71 0.35 17.10 -2.18
N LYS A 72 0.31 16.31 -1.10
CA LYS A 72 1.06 16.60 0.13
C LYS A 72 2.46 15.99 0.14
N ILE A 73 2.74 15.00 -0.70
CA ILE A 73 4.03 14.32 -0.72
C ILE A 73 5.16 15.33 -0.93
N PRO A 74 6.17 15.38 -0.05
CA PRO A 74 7.35 16.22 -0.25
C PRO A 74 8.01 15.94 -1.60
N THR A 75 8.24 16.99 -2.38
CA THR A 75 8.89 16.89 -3.70
C THR A 75 10.41 16.97 -3.59
N ASP A 76 10.93 17.69 -2.60
CA ASP A 76 12.34 17.67 -2.25
C ASP A 76 12.61 16.48 -1.33
N ILE A 77 13.19 15.43 -1.90
CA ILE A 77 13.57 14.19 -1.21
C ILE A 77 15.08 14.06 -1.05
N SER A 78 15.80 15.20 -1.06
CA SER A 78 17.25 15.23 -0.85
C SER A 78 17.65 14.81 0.56
N LYS A 79 16.77 15.03 1.54
CA LYS A 79 16.95 14.56 2.92
C LYS A 79 16.26 13.22 3.11
N GLU A 80 16.94 12.30 3.79
CA GLU A 80 16.41 10.96 4.05
C GLU A 80 15.08 10.97 4.84
N GLU A 81 14.89 11.92 5.76
CA GLU A 81 13.63 12.09 6.50
C GLU A 81 12.45 12.46 5.58
N ASP A 82 12.69 13.38 4.64
CA ASP A 82 11.69 13.83 3.67
C ASP A 82 11.40 12.71 2.65
N LYS A 83 12.43 11.98 2.22
CA LYS A 83 12.29 10.80 1.37
C LYS A 83 11.49 9.69 2.05
N LYS A 84 11.71 9.45 3.35
CA LYS A 84 10.94 8.49 4.15
C LYS A 84 9.49 8.93 4.27
N THR A 85 9.24 10.21 4.59
CA THR A 85 7.89 10.78 4.67
C THR A 85 7.15 10.67 3.33
N ALA A 86 7.81 11.03 2.24
CA ALA A 86 7.26 10.92 0.89
C ALA A 86 6.85 9.49 0.55
N ARG A 87 7.71 8.51 0.91
CA ARG A 87 7.43 7.08 0.74
C ARG A 87 6.26 6.60 1.59
N ASP A 88 6.24 6.98 2.87
CA ASP A 88 5.17 6.60 3.81
C ASP A 88 3.81 7.11 3.33
N TRP A 89 3.75 8.35 2.80
CA TRP A 89 2.51 8.92 2.27
C TRP A 89 2.14 8.33 0.90
N ALA A 90 3.12 7.97 0.09
CA ALA A 90 2.86 7.23 -1.14
C ALA A 90 2.24 5.84 -0.88
N TYR A 91 2.60 5.15 0.22
CA TYR A 91 1.91 3.92 0.62
C TYR A 91 0.44 4.16 0.92
N TYR A 92 0.11 5.24 1.64
CA TYR A 92 -1.30 5.58 1.89
C TYR A 92 -2.08 5.78 0.59
N ALA A 93 -1.50 6.47 -0.40
CA ALA A 93 -2.13 6.63 -1.71
C ALA A 93 -2.31 5.30 -2.46
N ALA A 94 -1.32 4.40 -2.41
CA ALA A 94 -1.40 3.07 -3.01
C ALA A 94 -2.49 2.21 -2.34
N ASP A 95 -2.58 2.24 -1.01
CA ASP A 95 -3.58 1.51 -0.24
C ASP A 95 -5.00 2.03 -0.54
N VAL A 96 -5.20 3.35 -0.66
CA VAL A 96 -6.47 3.95 -1.08
C VAL A 96 -6.92 3.37 -2.42
N LEU A 97 -6.02 3.25 -3.39
CA LEU A 97 -6.31 2.65 -4.69
C LEU A 97 -6.64 1.16 -4.56
N ALA A 98 -5.95 0.43 -3.68
CA ALA A 98 -6.23 -0.99 -3.44
C ALA A 98 -7.65 -1.23 -2.92
N TYR A 99 -8.18 -0.35 -2.06
CA TYR A 99 -9.57 -0.47 -1.58
C TYR A 99 -10.61 -0.35 -2.71
N SER A 100 -10.27 0.31 -3.83
CA SER A 100 -11.14 0.39 -5.02
C SER A 100 -11.12 -0.88 -5.90
N ARG A 101 -10.32 -1.90 -5.52
CA ARG A 101 -10.15 -3.17 -6.25
C ARG A 101 -9.67 -2.97 -7.70
N ARG A 102 -8.81 -1.98 -7.92
CA ARG A 102 -8.18 -1.68 -9.22
C ARG A 102 -6.72 -2.11 -9.22
N ASP A 103 -6.47 -3.36 -9.60
CA ASP A 103 -5.13 -3.97 -9.56
C ASP A 103 -4.10 -3.18 -10.36
N ASP A 104 -4.47 -2.70 -11.55
CA ASP A 104 -3.64 -1.89 -12.43
C ASP A 104 -3.13 -0.62 -11.73
N LYS A 105 -4.02 0.07 -11.00
CA LYS A 105 -3.67 1.30 -10.27
C LYS A 105 -2.74 1.06 -9.09
N VAL A 106 -2.87 -0.07 -8.42
CA VAL A 106 -1.95 -0.44 -7.34
C VAL A 106 -0.57 -0.78 -7.90
N ILE A 107 -0.52 -1.52 -9.01
CA ILE A 107 0.73 -1.85 -9.71
C ILE A 107 1.44 -0.58 -10.19
N GLU A 108 0.71 0.33 -10.86
CA GLU A 108 1.23 1.63 -11.30
C GLU A 108 1.83 2.42 -10.13
N ALA A 109 1.12 2.46 -8.99
CA ALA A 109 1.55 3.18 -7.80
C ALA A 109 2.85 2.60 -7.22
N TYR A 110 2.92 1.29 -6.95
CA TYR A 110 4.13 0.67 -6.40
C TYR A 110 5.32 0.74 -7.37
N GLN A 111 5.09 0.58 -8.68
CA GLN A 111 6.16 0.76 -9.66
C GLN A 111 6.69 2.19 -9.69
N ALA A 112 5.83 3.19 -9.54
CA ALA A 112 6.26 4.58 -9.40
C ALA A 112 7.09 4.79 -8.13
N MET A 113 6.68 4.21 -7.00
CA MET A 113 7.44 4.28 -5.74
C MET A 113 8.82 3.65 -5.85
N LEU A 114 8.93 2.47 -6.47
CA LEU A 114 10.23 1.81 -6.68
C LEU A 114 11.16 2.64 -7.57
N ARG A 115 10.62 3.35 -8.57
CA ARG A 115 11.40 4.27 -9.42
C ARG A 115 11.83 5.53 -8.68
N LEU A 116 10.96 6.12 -7.86
CA LEU A 116 11.20 7.42 -7.22
C LEU A 116 12.05 7.31 -5.94
N TYR A 117 11.84 6.25 -5.16
CA TYR A 117 12.42 6.13 -3.81
C TYR A 117 13.48 5.03 -3.70
N GLY A 118 13.64 4.21 -4.75
CA GLY A 118 14.54 3.06 -4.79
C GLY A 118 13.86 1.74 -4.46
N GLN A 119 14.56 0.64 -4.76
CA GLN A 119 14.11 -0.72 -4.51
C GLN A 119 14.45 -1.14 -3.08
N GLU A 120 13.66 -0.66 -2.14
CA GLU A 120 13.84 -0.94 -0.73
C GLU A 120 13.04 -2.19 -0.35
N ASP A 121 13.61 -3.07 0.47
CA ASP A 121 12.99 -4.33 0.89
C ASP A 121 11.60 -4.10 1.50
N THR A 122 11.39 -2.98 2.22
CA THR A 122 10.06 -2.62 2.75
C THR A 122 9.04 -2.32 1.66
N THR A 123 9.44 -1.63 0.58
CA THR A 123 8.56 -1.33 -0.56
C THR A 123 8.23 -2.62 -1.31
N LEU A 124 9.24 -3.45 -1.56
CA LEU A 124 9.09 -4.77 -2.20
C LEU A 124 8.19 -5.68 -1.35
N GLN A 125 8.34 -5.66 -0.02
CA GLN A 125 7.52 -6.43 0.89
C GLN A 125 6.05 -6.05 0.79
N ARG A 126 5.74 -4.75 0.91
CA ARG A 126 4.36 -4.24 0.82
C ARG A 126 3.72 -4.57 -0.52
N PHE A 127 4.47 -4.42 -1.61
CA PHE A 127 3.97 -4.77 -2.94
C PHE A 127 3.72 -6.28 -3.08
N GLY A 128 4.62 -7.12 -2.55
CA GLY A 128 4.43 -8.57 -2.52
C GLY A 128 3.25 -9.01 -1.64
N ASP A 129 3.07 -8.38 -0.47
CA ASP A 129 1.94 -8.62 0.41
C ASP A 129 0.61 -8.24 -0.24
N TRP A 130 0.59 -7.14 -1.00
CA TRP A 130 -0.57 -6.80 -1.82
C TRP A 130 -0.85 -7.89 -2.87
N TYR A 131 0.14 -8.37 -3.62
CA TYR A 131 -0.06 -9.47 -4.58
C TYR A 131 -0.60 -10.75 -3.91
N LYS A 132 -0.11 -11.12 -2.71
CA LYS A 132 -0.68 -12.22 -1.92
C LYS A 132 -2.14 -11.98 -1.55
N SER A 133 -2.50 -10.74 -1.20
CA SER A 133 -3.88 -10.40 -0.82
C SER A 133 -4.88 -10.68 -1.96
N ILE A 134 -4.41 -10.60 -3.22
CA ILE A 134 -5.18 -10.94 -4.42
C ILE A 134 -4.83 -12.32 -4.99
N GLN A 135 -4.26 -13.21 -4.17
CA GLN A 135 -3.91 -14.61 -4.49
C GLN A 135 -2.86 -14.78 -5.61
N LYS A 136 -2.10 -13.74 -5.94
CA LYS A 136 -1.01 -13.74 -6.92
C LYS A 136 0.33 -14.06 -6.24
N PHE A 137 0.45 -15.27 -5.72
CA PHE A 137 1.59 -15.69 -4.89
C PHE A 137 2.92 -15.72 -5.66
N ASP A 138 2.91 -16.05 -6.95
CA ASP A 138 4.15 -16.11 -7.75
C ASP A 138 4.73 -14.73 -7.99
N GLU A 139 3.88 -13.73 -8.24
CA GLU A 139 4.24 -12.32 -8.35
C GLU A 139 4.81 -11.80 -7.03
N ALA A 140 4.20 -12.17 -5.90
CA ALA A 140 4.72 -11.83 -4.59
C ALA A 140 6.12 -12.42 -4.36
N ARG A 141 6.33 -13.70 -4.67
CA ARG A 141 7.63 -14.37 -4.56
C ARG A 141 8.72 -13.73 -5.42
N LYS A 142 8.38 -13.27 -6.63
CA LYS A 142 9.31 -12.52 -7.50
C LYS A 142 9.78 -11.22 -6.86
N LEU A 143 8.93 -10.53 -6.11
CA LEU A 143 9.31 -9.32 -5.38
C LEU A 143 10.17 -9.63 -4.15
N TYR A 144 9.80 -10.66 -3.37
CA TYR A 144 10.60 -11.08 -2.22
C TYR A 144 12.00 -11.57 -2.60
N GLY A 145 12.13 -12.18 -3.79
CA GLY A 145 13.43 -12.58 -4.34
C GLY A 145 14.35 -11.40 -4.69
N GLN A 146 13.83 -10.17 -4.72
CA GLN A 146 14.61 -8.95 -4.96
C GLN A 146 15.12 -8.30 -3.66
N PHE A 147 14.83 -8.87 -2.49
CA PHE A 147 15.29 -8.31 -1.22
C PHE A 147 16.81 -8.30 -1.14
N THR A 148 17.36 -7.17 -0.72
CA THR A 148 18.77 -7.00 -0.43
C THR A 148 19.21 -7.86 0.76
N VAL A 149 18.35 -7.98 1.79
CA VAL A 149 18.55 -8.90 2.91
C VAL A 149 18.02 -10.28 2.53
N ARG A 150 18.87 -11.05 1.83
CA ARG A 150 18.51 -12.38 1.28
C ARG A 150 17.77 -13.31 2.27
N PRO A 151 18.20 -13.50 3.53
CA PRO A 151 17.46 -14.33 4.47
C PRO A 151 16.02 -13.87 4.71
N GLU A 152 15.77 -12.56 4.75
CA GLU A 152 14.43 -12.00 4.92
C GLU A 152 13.56 -12.26 3.68
N GLY A 153 14.10 -12.06 2.48
CA GLY A 153 13.42 -12.40 1.23
C GLY A 153 13.04 -13.88 1.16
N LEU A 154 13.97 -14.78 1.52
CA LEU A 154 13.72 -16.22 1.59
C LEU A 154 12.66 -16.57 2.62
N ASN A 155 12.65 -15.91 3.79
CA ASN A 155 11.61 -16.09 4.80
C ASN A 155 10.23 -15.68 4.28
N GLN A 156 10.13 -14.57 3.53
CA GLN A 156 8.86 -14.14 2.92
C GLN A 156 8.39 -15.11 1.82
N ILE A 157 9.30 -15.63 1.00
CA ILE A 157 8.99 -16.69 0.02
C ILE A 157 8.48 -17.94 0.73
N ALA A 158 9.17 -18.41 1.77
CA ALA A 158 8.77 -19.57 2.56
C ALA A 158 7.38 -19.39 3.18
N TYR A 159 7.13 -18.22 3.78
CA TYR A 159 5.84 -17.86 4.34
C TYR A 159 4.73 -17.88 3.28
N SER A 160 5.00 -17.39 2.06
CA SER A 160 4.04 -17.44 0.96
C SER A 160 3.67 -18.87 0.54
N TYR A 161 4.64 -19.80 0.51
CA TYR A 161 4.38 -21.22 0.25
C TYR A 161 3.56 -21.86 1.37
N ARG A 162 3.89 -21.51 2.64
CA ARG A 162 3.14 -21.95 3.81
C ARG A 162 1.67 -21.57 3.74
N GLN A 163 1.34 -20.35 3.30
CA GLN A 163 -0.04 -19.90 3.12
C GLN A 163 -0.79 -20.70 2.05
N GLN A 164 -0.08 -21.25 1.05
CA GLN A 164 -0.62 -22.17 0.05
C GLN A 164 -0.57 -23.65 0.49
N GLN A 165 -0.22 -23.94 1.75
CA GLN A 165 -0.02 -25.29 2.28
C GLN A 165 1.03 -26.12 1.52
N LYS A 166 1.97 -25.45 0.85
CA LYS A 166 3.11 -26.03 0.13
C LYS A 166 4.29 -26.19 1.08
N TRP A 167 4.19 -27.19 1.95
CA TRP A 167 5.08 -27.34 3.11
C TRP A 167 6.52 -27.68 2.71
N ASP A 168 6.71 -28.51 1.69
CA ASP A 168 8.05 -28.92 1.24
C ASP A 168 8.83 -27.71 0.68
N GLU A 169 8.18 -26.90 -0.16
CA GLU A 169 8.76 -25.67 -0.69
C GLU A 169 9.03 -24.65 0.43
N ALA A 170 8.11 -24.51 1.39
CA ALA A 170 8.31 -23.63 2.54
C ALA A 170 9.54 -24.05 3.37
N VAL A 171 9.66 -25.34 3.70
CA VAL A 171 10.80 -25.89 4.45
C VAL A 171 12.11 -25.68 3.68
N ALA A 172 12.12 -25.91 2.37
CA ALA A 172 13.31 -25.70 1.54
C ALA A 172 13.81 -24.25 1.63
N HIS A 173 12.92 -23.26 1.56
CA HIS A 173 13.30 -21.84 1.64
C HIS A 173 13.68 -21.41 3.06
N TYR A 174 12.99 -21.89 4.11
CA TYR A 174 13.41 -21.64 5.49
C TYR A 174 14.81 -22.20 5.79
N LYS A 175 15.12 -23.39 5.29
CA LYS A 175 16.47 -23.98 5.42
C LYS A 175 17.54 -23.11 4.73
N GLN A 176 17.23 -22.58 3.54
CA GLN A 176 18.14 -21.67 2.86
C GLN A 176 18.31 -20.33 3.61
N ALA A 177 17.25 -19.81 4.23
CA ALA A 177 17.32 -18.58 5.01
C ALA A 177 18.15 -18.74 6.29
N ALA A 178 18.12 -19.93 6.91
CA ALA A 178 18.87 -20.25 8.13
C ALA A 178 20.31 -20.71 7.85
N ALA A 179 20.68 -20.96 6.59
CA ALA A 179 22.02 -21.38 6.25
C ALA A 179 23.03 -20.25 6.58
N PRO A 180 24.14 -20.55 7.27
CA PRO A 180 25.18 -19.56 7.51
C PRO A 180 25.69 -19.02 6.17
N ARG A 181 26.04 -17.74 6.11
CA ARG A 181 26.74 -17.17 4.95
C ARG A 181 28.02 -17.99 4.76
N SER A 182 28.09 -18.79 3.71
CA SER A 182 29.29 -19.53 3.33
C SER A 182 30.40 -18.51 3.01
N GLY A 183 31.30 -18.23 3.96
CA GLY A 183 32.33 -17.21 3.76
C GLY A 183 33.03 -16.67 5.01
N TYR A 184 33.35 -17.51 5.99
CA TYR A 184 34.51 -17.28 6.87
C TYR A 184 35.18 -18.64 7.12
N GLY A 185 36.14 -18.94 6.26
CA GLY A 185 37.16 -19.96 6.38
C GLY A 185 38.48 -19.36 5.91
#